data_AF-A0A3N5GDK7-F1
#
_entry.id   AF-A0A3N5GDK7-F1
#
_cell.length_a   1.000
_cell.length_b   1.000
_cell.length_c   1.000
_cell.angle_alpha   90.00
_cell.angle_beta   90.00
_cell.angle_gamma   90.00
#
_symmetry.space_group_name_H-M   'P 1'
#
loop_
_entity.id
_entity.type
_entity.pdbx_description
1 polymer ?
#
loop_
_entity_poly.entity_id
_entity_poly.type
_entity_poly.pdbx_seq_one_letter_code
_entity_poly.pdbx_strand_id
1 'polypeptide(L)'
;EANIGRLWLAAALVSSGQVEQAVAQLKEPVSASAALKDAALFYIAAGQVRHWFEKIDPPADLAASLQQIFARSEQLARNIPALRRKLRQISKSAFISPPHLTIHAFGPAQVFLSGRKVALSDWQTRETRDLFFFFLQASPRVKEEIAEVLWPNISPARLKMRFKTNMYRLRHAVGQNVILFEGERYRFNHDIDYEYDVENFKKLMEQADTAATPGARRAFLKSAIDLVKGPYLADIDAEWASLERTYLEFQYHAALLQLAGLYLEDNQAAQALEVCHAALKNDPLMEEAYRLSMRAYAILGNSAAVARVFQTCSAVMNAELGVNPSRETEKLYQILV
;
A
#
# COMPACT_ATOMS: atom_id res chain seq x y z
N GLU A 1 8.78 -9.11 -32.65
CA GLU A 1 7.52 -8.68 -33.31
C GLU A 1 6.94 -9.74 -34.25
N ALA A 2 7.70 -10.28 -35.21
CA ALA A 2 7.19 -11.30 -36.16
C ALA A 2 6.50 -12.51 -35.49
N ASN A 3 7.07 -13.05 -34.40
CA ASN A 3 6.48 -14.18 -33.68
C ASN A 3 5.17 -13.84 -32.95
N ILE A 4 5.00 -12.59 -32.50
CA ILE A 4 3.75 -12.11 -31.89
C ILE A 4 2.67 -11.99 -32.96
N GLY A 5 3.01 -11.45 -34.14
CA GLY A 5 2.10 -11.37 -35.27
C GLY A 5 1.60 -12.74 -35.73
N ARG A 6 2.51 -13.72 -35.83
CA ARG A 6 2.14 -15.11 -36.18
C ARG A 6 1.26 -15.79 -35.13
N LEU A 7 1.48 -15.50 -33.85
CA LEU A 7 0.64 -16.00 -32.76
C LEU A 7 -0.80 -15.46 -32.84
N TRP A 8 -0.97 -14.18 -33.13
CA TRP A 8 -2.29 -13.58 -33.37
C TRP A 8 -2.94 -14.09 -34.65
N LEU A 9 -2.16 -14.27 -35.73
CA LEU A 9 -2.65 -14.86 -36.97
C LEU A 9 -3.14 -16.30 -36.74
N ALA A 10 -2.39 -17.12 -35.99
CA ALA A 10 -2.81 -18.46 -35.63
C ALA A 10 -4.12 -18.45 -34.84
N ALA A 11 -4.30 -17.52 -33.89
CA ALA A 11 -5.55 -17.38 -33.14
C ALA A 11 -6.75 -17.03 -34.05
N ALA A 12 -6.55 -16.13 -35.03
CA ALA A 12 -7.57 -15.79 -36.01
C ALA A 12 -7.90 -16.94 -36.99
N LEU A 13 -6.90 -17.75 -37.35
CA LEU A 13 -7.10 -18.95 -38.16
C LEU A 13 -7.88 -20.03 -37.38
N VAL A 14 -7.60 -20.20 -36.08
CA VAL A 14 -8.39 -21.10 -35.23
C VAL A 14 -9.84 -20.61 -35.12
N SER A 15 -10.07 -19.32 -34.90
CA SER A 15 -11.44 -18.78 -34.78
C SER A 15 -12.25 -18.88 -36.07
N SER A 16 -11.58 -18.95 -37.23
CA SER A 16 -12.19 -19.16 -38.55
C SER A 16 -12.24 -20.64 -38.98
N GLY A 17 -11.85 -21.58 -38.12
CA GLY A 17 -11.90 -23.03 -38.38
C GLY A 17 -10.74 -23.58 -39.22
N GLN A 18 -9.73 -22.76 -39.54
CA GLN A 18 -8.57 -23.14 -40.37
C GLN A 18 -7.43 -23.71 -39.50
N VAL A 19 -7.71 -24.82 -38.81
CA VAL A 19 -6.81 -25.37 -37.76
C VAL A 19 -5.45 -25.79 -38.31
N GLU A 20 -5.38 -26.41 -39.50
CA GLU A 20 -4.10 -26.83 -40.10
C GLU A 20 -3.18 -25.64 -40.41
N GLN A 21 -3.75 -24.56 -40.93
CA GLN A 21 -3.00 -23.33 -41.21
C GLN A 21 -2.56 -22.66 -39.91
N ALA A 22 -3.40 -22.67 -38.87
CA ALA A 22 -3.04 -22.18 -37.56
C ALA A 22 -1.84 -22.94 -36.96
N VAL A 23 -1.86 -24.27 -37.04
CA VAL A 23 -0.76 -25.14 -36.58
C VAL A 23 0.54 -24.82 -37.32
N ALA A 24 0.48 -24.58 -38.65
CA ALA A 24 1.65 -24.19 -39.43
C ALA A 24 2.25 -22.85 -38.96
N GLN A 25 1.40 -21.86 -38.63
CA GLN A 25 1.85 -20.56 -38.13
C GLN A 25 2.50 -20.62 -36.74
N LEU A 26 2.18 -21.64 -35.93
CA LEU A 26 2.70 -21.78 -34.56
C LEU A 26 4.08 -22.44 -34.45
N LYS A 27 4.52 -23.22 -35.45
CA LYS A 27 5.78 -23.99 -35.37
C LYS A 27 7.00 -23.11 -35.04
N GLU A 28 7.18 -22.02 -35.78
CA GLU A 28 8.34 -21.12 -35.63
C GLU A 28 8.28 -20.26 -34.34
N PRO A 29 7.13 -19.62 -33.98
CA PRO A 29 7.00 -18.93 -32.70
C PRO A 29 7.26 -19.82 -31.48
N VAL A 30 6.79 -21.06 -31.53
CA VAL A 30 6.92 -22.01 -30.42
C VAL A 30 8.37 -22.45 -30.24
N SER A 31 9.06 -22.84 -31.33
CA SER A 31 10.48 -23.22 -31.28
C SER A 31 11.40 -22.06 -30.88
N ALA A 32 11.07 -20.83 -31.29
CA ALA A 32 11.88 -19.65 -31.00
C ALA A 32 11.62 -19.05 -29.61
N SER A 33 10.52 -19.43 -28.94
CA SER A 33 10.01 -18.77 -27.71
C SER A 33 11.04 -18.65 -26.58
N ALA A 34 11.95 -19.62 -26.45
CA ALA A 34 13.01 -19.63 -25.43
C ALA A 34 14.20 -18.69 -25.75
N ALA A 35 14.40 -18.32 -27.01
CA ALA A 35 15.53 -17.53 -27.49
C ALA A 35 15.16 -16.06 -27.82
N LEU A 36 13.90 -15.65 -27.58
CA LEU A 36 13.46 -14.30 -27.87
C LEU A 36 14.11 -13.28 -26.92
N LYS A 37 14.74 -12.25 -27.50
CA LYS A 37 15.31 -11.11 -26.76
C LYS A 37 14.29 -10.45 -25.82
N ASP A 38 13.03 -10.33 -26.26
CA ASP A 38 11.91 -9.75 -25.48
C ASP A 38 10.79 -10.77 -25.25
N ALA A 39 11.13 -11.92 -24.66
CA ALA A 39 10.19 -13.01 -24.43
C ALA A 39 8.96 -12.59 -23.60
N ALA A 40 9.06 -11.55 -22.76
CA ALA A 40 7.96 -11.04 -21.95
C ALA A 40 6.75 -10.58 -22.78
N LEU A 41 6.98 -9.82 -23.86
CA LEU A 41 5.90 -9.35 -24.75
C LEU A 41 5.23 -10.53 -25.47
N PHE A 42 6.02 -11.53 -25.85
CA PHE A 42 5.51 -12.75 -26.46
C PHE A 42 4.63 -13.54 -25.49
N TYR A 43 5.06 -13.73 -24.24
CA TYR A 43 4.26 -14.42 -23.24
C TYR A 43 2.99 -13.65 -22.86
N ILE A 44 3.02 -12.31 -22.82
CA ILE A 44 1.81 -11.50 -22.63
C ILE A 44 0.81 -11.75 -23.76
N ALA A 45 1.26 -11.69 -25.02
CA ALA A 45 0.41 -11.98 -26.17
C ALA A 45 -0.13 -13.42 -26.15
N ALA A 46 0.70 -14.40 -25.78
CA ALA A 46 0.29 -15.80 -25.65
C ALA A 46 -0.85 -16.00 -24.64
N GLY A 47 -0.80 -15.29 -23.51
CA GLY A 47 -1.88 -15.35 -22.52
C GLY A 47 -3.19 -14.81 -23.06
N GLN A 48 -3.14 -13.73 -23.84
CA GLN A 48 -4.33 -13.11 -24.46
C GLN A 48 -5.01 -14.04 -25.47
N VAL A 49 -4.24 -14.87 -26.17
CA VAL A 49 -4.78 -15.75 -27.21
C VAL A 49 -5.14 -17.17 -26.75
N ARG A 50 -4.79 -17.53 -25.51
CA ARG A 50 -4.93 -18.91 -24.99
C ARG A 50 -6.32 -19.50 -25.21
N HIS A 51 -7.37 -18.73 -24.94
CA HIS A 51 -8.76 -19.20 -25.02
C HIS A 51 -9.11 -19.80 -26.39
N TRP A 52 -8.54 -19.27 -27.48
CA TRP A 52 -8.81 -19.78 -28.82
C TRP A 52 -8.19 -21.18 -29.03
N PHE A 53 -7.09 -21.48 -28.34
CA PHE A 53 -6.38 -22.75 -28.48
C PHE A 53 -6.90 -23.86 -27.55
N GLU A 54 -7.81 -23.57 -26.61
CA GLU A 54 -8.38 -24.57 -25.69
C GLU A 54 -9.27 -25.62 -26.39
N LYS A 55 -9.73 -25.31 -27.61
CA LYS A 55 -10.70 -26.14 -28.36
C LYS A 55 -10.09 -26.89 -29.54
N ILE A 56 -8.78 -26.79 -29.75
CA ILE A 56 -8.09 -27.50 -30.82
C ILE A 56 -7.27 -28.66 -30.26
N ASP A 57 -7.00 -29.67 -31.09
CA ASP A 57 -6.14 -30.80 -30.76
C ASP A 57 -4.88 -30.77 -31.65
N PRO A 58 -3.84 -30.01 -31.27
CA PRO A 58 -2.61 -29.90 -32.05
C PRO A 58 -1.73 -31.16 -31.89
N PRO A 59 -0.77 -31.39 -32.80
CA PRO A 59 0.25 -32.43 -32.64
C PRO A 59 0.92 -32.40 -31.26
N ALA A 60 1.25 -33.58 -30.71
CA ALA A 60 1.66 -33.72 -29.30
C ALA A 60 2.89 -32.88 -28.90
N ASP A 61 3.85 -32.72 -29.81
CA ASP A 61 5.04 -31.87 -29.64
C ASP A 61 4.67 -30.39 -29.53
N LEU A 62 3.72 -29.95 -30.36
CA LEU A 62 3.19 -28.59 -30.33
C LEU A 62 2.32 -28.35 -29.10
N ALA A 63 1.49 -29.33 -28.73
CA ALA A 63 0.63 -29.29 -27.55
C ALA A 63 1.45 -29.09 -26.26
N ALA A 64 2.50 -29.90 -26.06
CA ALA A 64 3.39 -29.78 -24.91
C ALA A 64 4.07 -28.40 -24.85
N SER A 65 4.50 -27.89 -26.00
CA SER A 65 5.18 -26.60 -26.07
C SER A 65 4.24 -25.42 -25.84
N LEU A 66 3.00 -25.48 -26.34
CA LEU A 66 1.95 -24.50 -26.06
C LEU A 66 1.59 -24.48 -24.57
N GLN A 67 1.46 -25.66 -23.93
CA GLN A 67 1.25 -25.75 -22.49
C GLN A 67 2.37 -25.06 -21.70
N GLN A 68 3.63 -25.27 -22.06
CA GLN A 68 4.75 -24.58 -21.44
C GLN A 68 4.71 -23.07 -21.64
N ILE A 69 4.38 -22.60 -22.86
CA ILE A 69 4.24 -21.17 -23.16
C ILE A 69 3.10 -20.54 -22.34
N PHE A 70 1.95 -21.19 -22.24
CA PHE A 70 0.83 -20.69 -21.44
C PHE A 70 1.13 -20.73 -19.95
N ALA A 71 1.85 -21.75 -19.45
CA ALA A 71 2.30 -21.79 -18.06
C ALA A 71 3.27 -20.63 -17.74
N ARG A 72 4.22 -20.33 -18.65
CA ARG A 72 5.13 -19.18 -18.52
C ARG A 72 4.37 -17.85 -18.62
N SER A 73 3.38 -17.76 -19.50
CA SER A 73 2.49 -16.62 -19.61
C SER A 73 1.74 -16.35 -18.31
N GLU A 74 1.14 -17.38 -17.71
CA GLU A 74 0.50 -17.25 -16.40
C GLU A 74 1.49 -16.81 -15.32
N GLN A 75 2.69 -17.42 -15.28
CA GLN A 75 3.70 -17.05 -14.30
C GLN A 75 4.12 -15.58 -14.45
N LEU A 76 4.32 -15.11 -15.68
CA LEU A 76 4.61 -13.71 -15.95
C LEU A 76 3.44 -12.81 -15.54
N ALA A 77 2.20 -13.18 -15.90
CA ALA A 77 1.01 -12.43 -15.54
C ALA A 77 0.84 -12.29 -14.02
N ARG A 78 1.16 -13.33 -13.23
CA ARG A 78 1.17 -13.28 -11.76
C ARG A 78 2.23 -12.30 -11.21
N ASN A 79 3.35 -12.15 -11.91
CA ASN A 79 4.46 -11.30 -11.45
C ASN A 79 4.31 -9.82 -11.87
N ILE A 80 3.56 -9.53 -12.94
CA ILE A 80 3.39 -8.16 -13.48
C ILE A 80 2.85 -7.18 -12.44
N PRO A 81 1.78 -7.48 -11.67
CA PRO A 81 1.28 -6.58 -10.63
C PRO A 81 2.36 -6.20 -9.61
N ALA A 82 3.07 -7.19 -9.05
CA ALA A 82 4.15 -6.95 -8.11
C ALA A 82 5.29 -6.11 -8.72
N LEU A 83 5.62 -6.35 -10.01
CA LEU A 83 6.62 -5.55 -10.72
C LEU A 83 6.16 -4.11 -10.92
N ARG A 84 4.90 -3.88 -11.32
CA ARG A 84 4.33 -2.53 -11.45
C ARG A 84 4.34 -1.79 -10.11
N ARG A 85 3.94 -2.45 -9.03
CA ARG A 85 4.00 -1.91 -7.66
C ARG A 85 5.43 -1.46 -7.32
N LYS A 86 6.43 -2.29 -7.58
CA LYS A 86 7.85 -1.93 -7.37
C LYS A 86 8.31 -0.79 -8.28
N LEU A 87 7.92 -0.79 -9.55
CA LEU A 87 8.33 0.24 -10.51
C LEU A 87 7.73 1.61 -10.19
N ARG A 88 6.45 1.68 -9.77
CA ARG A 88 5.81 2.95 -9.36
C ARG A 88 6.50 3.58 -8.16
N GLN A 89 7.07 2.75 -7.29
CA GLN A 89 7.83 3.22 -6.13
C GLN A 89 9.21 3.79 -6.50
N ILE A 90 9.85 3.27 -7.54
CA ILE A 90 11.22 3.66 -7.92
C ILE A 90 11.22 4.78 -8.97
N SER A 91 10.28 4.76 -9.91
CA SER A 91 10.26 5.68 -11.04
C SER A 91 9.22 6.79 -10.86
N LYS A 92 9.70 8.01 -10.67
CA LYS A 92 8.85 9.22 -10.70
C LYS A 92 8.57 9.74 -12.12
N SER A 93 9.35 9.29 -13.11
CA SER A 93 9.35 9.83 -14.48
C SER A 93 8.77 8.89 -15.54
N ALA A 94 8.68 7.58 -15.28
CA ALA A 94 8.04 6.66 -16.19
C ALA A 94 6.53 6.70 -16.00
N PHE A 95 5.78 6.88 -17.10
CA PHE A 95 4.32 6.74 -17.09
C PHE A 95 3.96 5.26 -16.93
N ILE A 96 3.85 4.81 -15.68
CA ILE A 96 3.35 3.48 -15.34
C ILE A 96 1.85 3.60 -15.16
N SER A 97 1.08 2.70 -15.78
CA SER A 97 -0.38 2.69 -15.63
C SER A 97 -0.77 2.73 -14.15
N PRO A 98 -1.79 3.52 -13.77
CA PRO A 98 -2.21 3.63 -12.37
C PRO A 98 -2.62 2.25 -11.82
N PRO A 99 -2.51 2.03 -10.50
CA PRO A 99 -2.94 0.79 -9.88
C PRO A 99 -4.42 0.52 -10.17
N HIS A 100 -4.76 -0.77 -10.27
CA HIS A 100 -6.16 -1.16 -10.44
C HIS A 100 -6.97 -0.87 -9.17
N LEU A 101 -6.35 -1.01 -7.99
CA LEU A 101 -6.96 -0.69 -6.70
C LEU A 101 -6.05 0.27 -5.91
N THR A 102 -6.57 1.42 -5.49
CA THR A 102 -5.85 2.34 -4.58
C THR A 102 -6.56 2.37 -3.25
N ILE A 103 -5.83 2.18 -2.17
CA ILE A 103 -6.34 2.09 -0.82
C ILE A 103 -5.68 3.16 0.02
N HIS A 104 -6.50 4.03 0.61
CA HIS A 104 -6.07 5.02 1.57
C HIS A 104 -6.67 4.72 2.94
N ALA A 105 -5.80 4.52 3.92
CA ALA A 105 -6.19 4.29 5.31
C ALA A 105 -5.61 5.32 6.28
N PHE A 106 -4.69 6.21 5.86
CA PHE A 106 -4.33 7.36 6.70
C PHE A 106 -5.37 8.47 6.57
N GLY A 107 -6.24 8.60 7.57
CA GLY A 107 -7.45 9.41 7.53
C GLY A 107 -8.69 8.54 7.31
N PRO A 108 -9.77 9.10 6.71
CA PRO A 108 -10.97 8.32 6.40
C PRO A 108 -10.66 7.17 5.44
N ALA A 109 -11.25 6.01 5.69
CA ALA A 109 -11.09 4.79 4.91
C ALA A 109 -11.64 4.97 3.48
N GLN A 110 -10.76 4.95 2.49
CA GLN A 110 -11.10 5.18 1.08
C GLN A 110 -10.48 4.13 0.17
N VAL A 111 -11.26 3.72 -0.83
CA VAL A 111 -10.83 2.78 -1.87
C VAL A 111 -11.21 3.35 -3.23
N PHE A 112 -10.31 3.25 -4.19
CA PHE A 112 -10.52 3.64 -5.57
C PHE A 112 -10.28 2.43 -6.48
N LEU A 113 -11.25 2.14 -7.34
CA LEU A 113 -11.15 1.08 -8.34
C LEU A 113 -10.93 1.73 -9.71
N SER A 114 -9.74 1.53 -10.28
CA SER A 114 -9.30 2.15 -11.54
C SER A 114 -9.51 3.67 -11.55
N GLY A 115 -9.17 4.32 -10.44
CA GLY A 115 -9.32 5.76 -10.23
C GLY A 115 -10.71 6.23 -9.82
N ARG A 116 -11.76 5.39 -9.89
CA ARG A 116 -13.10 5.73 -9.40
C ARG A 116 -13.22 5.43 -7.91
N LYS A 117 -13.60 6.43 -7.10
CA LYS A 117 -13.89 6.22 -5.67
C LYS A 117 -15.03 5.21 -5.51
N VAL A 118 -14.80 4.17 -4.72
CA VAL A 118 -15.80 3.18 -4.33
C VAL A 118 -16.64 3.80 -3.21
N ALA A 119 -17.85 4.24 -3.56
CA ALA A 119 -18.75 4.95 -2.66
C ALA A 119 -19.51 3.97 -1.75
N LEU A 120 -20.13 4.49 -0.69
CA LEU A 120 -20.93 3.68 0.23
C LEU A 120 -22.08 2.93 -0.49
N SER A 121 -22.61 3.48 -1.58
CA SER A 121 -23.60 2.81 -2.43
C SER A 121 -23.06 1.57 -3.14
N ASP A 122 -21.77 1.56 -3.51
CA ASP A 122 -21.11 0.38 -4.07
C ASP A 122 -20.94 -0.70 -3.01
N TRP A 123 -20.49 -0.31 -1.80
CA TRP A 123 -20.35 -1.22 -0.64
C TRP A 123 -21.69 -1.72 -0.10
N GLN A 124 -22.77 -0.97 -0.32
CA GLN A 124 -24.12 -1.10 0.26
C GLN A 124 -24.19 -0.88 1.79
N THR A 125 -23.17 -1.24 2.56
CA THR A 125 -23.10 -0.98 4.02
C THR A 125 -21.69 -0.61 4.46
N ARG A 126 -21.58 0.13 5.58
CA ARG A 126 -20.27 0.41 6.21
C ARG A 126 -19.58 -0.89 6.65
N GLU A 127 -20.35 -1.81 7.22
CA GLU A 127 -19.86 -3.14 7.63
C GLU A 127 -19.14 -3.90 6.50
N THR A 128 -19.66 -3.86 5.26
CA THR A 128 -18.99 -4.50 4.12
C THR A 128 -17.66 -3.80 3.78
N ARG A 129 -17.62 -2.47 3.83
CA ARG A 129 -16.37 -1.71 3.64
C ARG A 129 -15.38 -2.02 4.75
N ASP A 130 -15.81 -2.03 6.00
CA ASP A 130 -14.93 -2.24 7.14
C ASP A 130 -14.37 -3.68 7.15
N LEU A 131 -15.16 -4.66 6.69
CA LEU A 131 -14.69 -6.04 6.43
C LEU A 131 -13.57 -6.09 5.37
N PHE A 132 -13.59 -5.22 4.35
CA PHE A 132 -12.49 -5.13 3.39
C PHE A 132 -11.19 -4.67 4.07
N PHE A 133 -11.25 -3.63 4.91
CA PHE A 133 -10.07 -3.15 5.65
C PHE A 133 -9.60 -4.15 6.70
N PHE A 134 -10.52 -4.88 7.34
CA PHE A 134 -10.17 -5.98 8.22
C PHE A 134 -9.34 -7.05 7.48
N PHE A 135 -9.75 -7.45 6.27
CA PHE A 135 -8.98 -8.41 5.48
C PHE A 135 -7.61 -7.90 5.03
N LEU A 136 -7.48 -6.59 4.82
CA LEU A 136 -6.22 -5.97 4.43
C LEU A 136 -5.18 -6.01 5.56
N GLN A 137 -5.62 -5.93 6.81
CA GLN A 137 -4.77 -5.98 8.01
C GLN A 137 -4.57 -7.40 8.54
N ALA A 138 -5.57 -8.27 8.40
CA ALA A 138 -5.56 -9.58 9.05
C ALA A 138 -4.75 -10.63 8.28
N SER A 139 -4.01 -11.46 9.02
CA SER A 139 -3.48 -12.74 8.51
C SER A 139 -4.61 -13.67 8.03
N PRO A 140 -4.32 -14.69 7.20
CA PRO A 140 -5.35 -15.62 6.72
C PRO A 140 -6.18 -16.27 7.84
N ARG A 141 -7.50 -16.07 7.83
CA ARG A 141 -8.41 -16.49 8.91
C ARG A 141 -9.56 -17.35 8.42
N VAL A 142 -10.04 -18.27 9.26
CA VAL A 142 -11.27 -19.00 8.99
C VAL A 142 -12.49 -18.11 9.24
N LYS A 143 -13.64 -18.48 8.68
CA LYS A 143 -14.88 -17.69 8.76
C LYS A 143 -15.31 -17.40 10.21
N GLU A 144 -15.12 -18.36 11.10
CA GLU A 144 -15.48 -18.30 12.51
C GLU A 144 -14.63 -17.25 13.25
N GLU A 145 -13.30 -17.24 13.05
CA GLU A 145 -12.39 -16.23 13.62
C GLU A 145 -12.74 -14.80 13.16
N ILE A 146 -13.15 -14.65 11.89
CA ILE A 146 -13.59 -13.34 11.35
C ILE A 146 -14.88 -12.89 12.03
N ALA A 147 -15.79 -13.83 12.29
CA ALA A 147 -17.07 -13.56 12.92
C ALA A 147 -16.92 -13.13 14.38
N GLU A 148 -16.00 -13.73 15.13
CA GLU A 148 -15.74 -13.36 16.52
C GLU A 148 -15.31 -11.89 16.63
N VAL A 149 -14.54 -11.40 15.66
CA VAL A 149 -14.05 -10.02 15.66
C VAL A 149 -15.11 -9.03 15.16
N LEU A 150 -15.78 -9.32 14.03
CA LEU A 150 -16.69 -8.37 13.39
C LEU A 150 -18.13 -8.46 13.90
N TRP A 151 -18.55 -9.63 14.36
CA TRP A 151 -19.91 -9.91 14.80
C TRP A 151 -19.94 -10.79 16.06
N PRO A 152 -19.36 -10.35 17.19
CA PRO A 152 -19.19 -11.17 18.40
C PRO A 152 -20.49 -11.79 18.94
N ASN A 153 -21.63 -11.13 18.68
CA ASN A 153 -22.95 -11.54 19.17
C ASN A 153 -23.81 -12.28 18.12
N ILE A 154 -23.22 -12.77 17.02
CA ILE A 154 -23.98 -13.45 15.96
C ILE A 154 -24.25 -14.92 16.30
N SER A 155 -25.51 -15.33 16.16
CA SER A 155 -25.86 -16.76 16.25
C SER A 155 -25.25 -17.55 15.07
N PRO A 156 -24.81 -18.80 15.26
CA PRO A 156 -24.28 -19.65 14.18
C PRO A 156 -25.22 -19.78 12.97
N ALA A 157 -26.53 -19.87 13.21
CA ALA A 157 -27.55 -19.97 12.17
C ALA A 157 -27.58 -18.75 11.22
N ARG A 158 -27.24 -17.55 11.72
CA ARG A 158 -27.22 -16.30 10.94
C ARG A 158 -25.86 -15.99 10.33
N LEU A 159 -24.77 -16.54 10.89
CA LEU A 159 -23.42 -16.25 10.45
C LEU A 159 -23.20 -16.55 8.97
N LYS A 160 -23.59 -17.74 8.51
CA LYS A 160 -23.39 -18.16 7.12
C LYS A 160 -24.03 -17.17 6.13
N MET A 161 -25.24 -16.71 6.43
CA MET A 161 -25.97 -15.76 5.58
C MET A 161 -25.34 -14.37 5.60
N ARG A 162 -24.98 -13.85 6.79
CA ARG A 162 -24.35 -12.53 6.93
C ARG A 162 -22.98 -12.48 6.25
N PHE A 163 -22.14 -13.49 6.44
CA PHE A 163 -20.83 -13.59 5.80
C PHE A 163 -20.97 -13.68 4.28
N LYS A 164 -21.86 -14.56 3.77
CA LYS A 164 -22.12 -14.67 2.33
C LYS A 164 -22.59 -13.34 1.72
N THR A 165 -23.47 -12.62 2.42
CA THR A 165 -23.99 -11.33 1.95
C THR A 165 -22.90 -10.26 1.90
N ASN A 166 -22.10 -10.13 2.95
CA ASN A 166 -20.98 -9.18 2.97
C ASN A 166 -19.91 -9.55 1.92
N MET A 167 -19.61 -10.84 1.71
CA MET A 167 -18.68 -11.26 0.65
C MET A 167 -19.19 -11.03 -0.75
N TYR A 168 -20.48 -11.24 -0.99
CA TYR A 168 -21.10 -10.88 -2.24
C TYR A 168 -20.97 -9.37 -2.51
N ARG A 169 -21.34 -8.52 -1.53
CA ARG A 169 -21.27 -7.05 -1.67
C ARG A 169 -19.83 -6.55 -1.87
N LEU A 170 -18.89 -7.03 -1.06
CA LEU A 170 -17.46 -6.66 -1.19
C LEU A 170 -16.96 -6.99 -2.60
N ARG A 171 -17.18 -8.22 -3.07
CA ARG A 171 -16.71 -8.66 -4.39
C ARG A 171 -17.40 -7.92 -5.54
N HIS A 172 -18.63 -7.46 -5.34
CA HIS A 172 -19.28 -6.55 -6.28
C HIS A 172 -18.66 -5.15 -6.29
N ALA A 173 -18.28 -4.63 -5.12
CA ALA A 173 -17.72 -3.28 -4.99
C ALA A 173 -16.28 -3.17 -5.54
N VAL A 174 -15.43 -4.16 -5.26
CA VAL A 174 -13.99 -4.10 -5.55
C VAL A 174 -13.44 -5.24 -6.43
N GLY A 175 -14.28 -6.20 -6.79
CA GLY A 175 -13.92 -7.31 -7.67
C GLY A 175 -13.77 -8.66 -6.96
N GLN A 176 -13.93 -9.74 -7.74
CA GLN A 176 -13.98 -11.11 -7.22
C GLN A 176 -12.64 -11.61 -6.65
N ASN A 177 -11.53 -11.15 -7.24
CA ASN A 177 -10.18 -11.64 -6.93
C ASN A 177 -9.52 -10.94 -5.75
N VAL A 178 -10.21 -9.99 -5.09
CA VAL A 178 -9.65 -9.21 -3.98
C VAL A 178 -9.50 -10.04 -2.71
N ILE A 179 -10.44 -10.96 -2.46
CA ILE A 179 -10.43 -11.85 -1.28
C ILE A 179 -10.41 -13.30 -1.76
N LEU A 180 -9.29 -13.97 -1.48
CA LEU A 180 -9.08 -15.38 -1.82
C LEU A 180 -9.58 -16.28 -0.70
N PHE A 181 -9.94 -17.51 -1.08
CA PHE A 181 -10.32 -18.57 -0.16
C PHE A 181 -9.46 -19.80 -0.47
N GLU A 182 -8.50 -20.09 0.40
CA GLU A 182 -7.48 -21.12 0.21
C GLU A 182 -7.29 -21.87 1.53
N GLY A 183 -7.35 -23.20 1.52
CA GLY A 183 -7.17 -24.02 2.74
C GLY A 183 -8.13 -23.64 3.86
N GLU A 184 -9.41 -23.41 3.53
CA GLU A 184 -10.48 -22.97 4.45
C GLU A 184 -10.29 -21.57 5.07
N ARG A 185 -9.29 -20.81 4.61
CA ARG A 185 -8.97 -19.49 5.13
C ARG A 185 -9.21 -18.41 4.07
N TYR A 186 -9.70 -17.27 4.53
CA TYR A 186 -9.88 -16.06 3.75
C TYR A 186 -8.70 -15.11 3.98
N ARG A 187 -8.23 -14.48 2.90
CA ARG A 187 -7.16 -13.49 2.94
C ARG A 187 -7.32 -12.44 1.85
N PHE A 188 -6.76 -11.25 2.07
CA PHE A 188 -6.55 -10.29 1.00
C PHE A 188 -5.57 -10.84 -0.05
N ASN A 189 -5.85 -10.57 -1.31
CA ASN A 189 -5.02 -11.00 -2.42
C ASN A 189 -3.89 -10.00 -2.69
N HIS A 190 -2.70 -10.25 -2.15
CA HIS A 190 -1.54 -9.37 -2.38
C HIS A 190 -0.93 -9.47 -3.79
N ASP A 191 -1.42 -10.39 -4.64
CA ASP A 191 -0.94 -10.59 -6.01
C ASP A 191 -1.66 -9.67 -7.03
N ILE A 192 -2.69 -8.94 -6.60
CA ILE A 192 -3.38 -7.97 -7.49
C ILE A 192 -2.57 -6.68 -7.65
N ASP A 193 -2.93 -5.88 -8.64
CA ASP A 193 -2.30 -4.58 -8.88
C ASP A 193 -2.94 -3.51 -7.99
N TYR A 194 -2.41 -3.33 -6.77
CA TYR A 194 -2.89 -2.35 -5.81
C TYR A 194 -1.79 -1.48 -5.20
N GLU A 195 -2.21 -0.32 -4.71
CA GLU A 195 -1.42 0.52 -3.81
C GLU A 195 -2.15 0.72 -2.49
N TYR A 196 -1.37 0.71 -1.42
CA TYR A 196 -1.85 0.90 -0.06
C TYR A 196 -0.90 1.84 0.67
N ASP A 197 -1.43 2.98 1.13
CA ASP A 197 -0.63 4.04 1.77
C ASP A 197 0.09 3.58 3.05
N VAL A 198 -0.53 2.73 3.88
CA VAL A 198 0.12 2.19 5.10
C VAL A 198 1.28 1.25 4.77
N GLU A 199 1.14 0.37 3.79
CA GLU A 199 2.25 -0.50 3.35
C GLU A 199 3.40 0.34 2.78
N ASN A 200 3.08 1.37 1.99
CA ASN A 200 4.06 2.30 1.47
C ASN A 200 4.75 3.10 2.60
N PHE A 201 4.02 3.55 3.61
CA PHE A 201 4.57 4.21 4.80
C PHE A 201 5.55 3.31 5.55
N LYS A 202 5.13 2.09 5.90
CA LYS A 202 6.00 1.12 6.61
C LYS A 202 7.29 0.85 5.83
N LYS A 203 7.16 0.65 4.52
CA LYS A 203 8.33 0.46 3.65
C LYS A 203 9.27 1.66 3.62
N LEU A 204 8.74 2.88 3.56
CA LEU A 204 9.56 4.11 3.60
C LEU A 204 10.26 4.26 4.96
N MET A 205 9.63 3.86 6.06
CA MET A 205 10.25 3.82 7.38
C MET A 205 11.42 2.81 7.41
N GLU A 206 11.22 1.58 6.92
CA GLU A 206 12.30 0.59 6.80
C GLU A 206 13.47 1.08 5.92
N GLN A 207 13.16 1.78 4.84
CA GLN A 207 14.17 2.39 3.96
C GLN A 207 14.92 3.54 4.63
N ALA A 208 14.24 4.32 5.48
CA ALA A 208 14.88 5.36 6.27
C ALA A 208 15.84 4.77 7.30
N ASP A 209 15.44 3.67 7.97
CA ASP A 209 16.27 3.00 8.99
C ASP A 209 17.52 2.37 8.40
N THR A 210 17.44 1.86 7.16
CA THR A 210 18.55 1.23 6.45
C THR A 210 19.29 2.16 5.48
N ALA A 211 18.94 3.45 5.46
CA ALA A 211 19.53 4.42 4.54
C ALA A 211 21.02 4.64 4.83
N ALA A 212 21.85 4.53 3.78
CA ALA A 212 23.30 4.71 3.88
C ALA A 212 23.74 6.16 4.12
N THR A 213 22.90 7.15 3.83
CA THR A 213 23.24 8.57 3.97
C THR A 213 22.14 9.34 4.71
N PRO A 214 22.50 10.38 5.49
CA PRO A 214 21.51 11.26 6.13
C PRO A 214 20.52 11.89 5.13
N GLY A 215 21.00 12.26 3.94
CA GLY A 215 20.16 12.82 2.87
C GLY A 215 19.10 11.83 2.36
N ALA A 216 19.48 10.57 2.14
CA ALA A 216 18.52 9.53 1.75
C ALA A 216 17.52 9.26 2.88
N ARG A 217 18.00 9.16 4.13
CA ARG A 217 17.14 8.98 5.31
C ARG A 217 16.09 10.07 5.42
N ARG A 218 16.49 11.34 5.30
CA ARG A 218 15.55 12.48 5.29
C ARG A 218 14.53 12.38 4.16
N ALA A 219 14.94 12.02 2.95
CA ALA A 219 14.04 11.92 1.81
C ALA A 219 12.98 10.82 2.02
N PHE A 220 13.36 9.67 2.59
CA PHE A 220 12.43 8.60 2.92
C PHE A 220 11.47 9.00 4.05
N LEU A 221 11.98 9.57 5.15
CA LEU A 221 11.14 10.06 6.25
C LEU A 221 10.13 11.10 5.79
N LYS A 222 10.58 12.10 5.00
CA LYS A 222 9.70 13.12 4.44
C LYS A 222 8.60 12.49 3.58
N SER A 223 8.96 11.54 2.72
CA SER A 223 7.99 10.85 1.86
C SER A 223 6.99 10.02 2.68
N ALA A 224 7.44 9.40 3.78
CA ALA A 224 6.56 8.66 4.68
C ALA A 224 5.55 9.59 5.36
N ILE A 225 6.04 10.70 5.94
CA ILE A 225 5.21 11.72 6.58
C ILE A 225 4.17 12.29 5.60
N ASP A 226 4.56 12.55 4.35
CA ASP A 226 3.68 13.09 3.32
C ASP A 226 2.51 12.13 2.95
N LEU A 227 2.60 10.83 3.27
CA LEU A 227 1.49 9.88 3.08
C LEU A 227 0.42 9.99 4.16
N VAL A 228 0.78 10.43 5.37
CA VAL A 228 -0.12 10.45 6.52
C VAL A 228 -1.03 11.68 6.44
N LYS A 229 -2.31 11.47 6.14
CA LYS A 229 -3.34 12.54 6.07
C LYS A 229 -4.24 12.61 7.30
N GLY A 230 -4.08 11.68 8.25
CA GLY A 230 -4.80 11.60 9.50
C GLY A 230 -4.62 10.23 10.17
N PRO A 231 -5.29 10.00 11.32
CA PRO A 231 -5.25 8.73 12.02
C PRO A 231 -5.64 7.55 11.12
N TYR A 232 -5.04 6.37 11.37
CA TYR A 232 -5.36 5.15 10.64
C TYR A 232 -6.86 4.81 10.78
N LEU A 233 -7.56 4.68 9.65
CA LEU A 233 -8.99 4.41 9.56
C LEU A 233 -9.81 5.30 10.51
N ALA A 234 -9.65 6.62 10.37
CA ALA A 234 -10.21 7.62 11.29
C ALA A 234 -11.75 7.58 11.40
N ASP A 235 -12.44 6.98 10.43
CA ASP A 235 -13.91 6.84 10.40
C ASP A 235 -14.40 5.40 10.65
N ILE A 236 -13.51 4.50 11.09
CA ILE A 236 -13.85 3.13 11.51
C ILE A 236 -13.61 3.03 13.02
N ASP A 237 -14.72 2.99 13.76
CA ASP A 237 -14.71 2.75 15.19
C ASP A 237 -14.83 1.25 15.47
N ALA A 238 -13.71 0.56 15.46
CA ALA A 238 -13.65 -0.88 15.70
C ALA A 238 -12.39 -1.29 16.45
N GLU A 239 -12.55 -2.18 17.44
CA GLU A 239 -11.47 -2.61 18.34
C GLU A 239 -10.31 -3.28 17.59
N TRP A 240 -10.58 -4.02 16.51
CA TRP A 240 -9.53 -4.66 15.72
C TRP A 240 -8.55 -3.68 15.06
N ALA A 241 -8.98 -2.43 14.86
CA ALA A 241 -8.15 -1.37 14.27
C ALA A 241 -7.36 -0.59 15.34
N SER A 242 -7.70 -0.70 16.62
CA SER A 242 -7.15 0.13 17.70
C SER A 242 -5.63 -0.02 17.84
N LEU A 243 -5.16 -1.27 17.94
CA LEU A 243 -3.74 -1.58 18.12
C LEU A 243 -2.88 -1.07 16.95
N GLU A 244 -3.33 -1.30 15.72
CA GLU A 244 -2.61 -0.85 14.52
C GLU A 244 -2.62 0.68 14.41
N ARG A 245 -3.73 1.33 14.78
CA ARG A 245 -3.83 2.79 14.82
C ARG A 245 -2.81 3.39 15.77
N THR A 246 -2.77 2.92 17.02
CA THR A 246 -1.80 3.38 18.02
C THR A 246 -0.36 3.14 17.58
N TYR A 247 -0.08 1.98 16.99
CA TYR A 247 1.25 1.65 16.47
C TYR A 247 1.68 2.61 15.35
N LEU A 248 0.81 2.86 14.37
CA LEU A 248 1.10 3.75 13.25
C LEU A 248 1.23 5.22 13.68
N GLU A 249 0.42 5.66 14.63
CA GLU A 249 0.55 6.99 15.25
C GLU A 249 1.92 7.15 15.92
N PHE A 250 2.34 6.17 16.72
CA PHE A 250 3.67 6.17 17.33
C PHE A 250 4.79 6.25 16.29
N GLN A 251 4.72 5.45 15.22
CA GLN A 251 5.72 5.49 14.14
C GLN A 251 5.74 6.83 13.41
N TYR A 252 4.58 7.43 13.16
CA TYR A 252 4.45 8.74 12.53
C TYR A 252 5.09 9.85 13.36
N HIS A 253 4.81 9.87 14.67
CA HIS A 253 5.41 10.82 15.60
C HIS A 253 6.93 10.68 15.68
N ALA A 254 7.42 9.44 15.78
CA ALA A 254 8.86 9.16 15.77
C ALA A 254 9.50 9.67 14.46
N ALA A 255 8.85 9.48 13.31
CA ALA A 255 9.33 9.97 12.03
C ALA A 255 9.45 11.50 11.99
N LEU A 256 8.46 12.23 12.52
CA LEU A 256 8.48 13.70 12.61
C LEU A 256 9.66 14.19 13.45
N LEU A 257 9.86 13.63 14.64
CA LEU A 257 10.97 14.01 15.53
C LEU A 257 12.33 13.72 14.90
N GLN A 258 12.49 12.53 14.30
CA GLN A 258 13.72 12.18 13.58
C GLN A 258 14.01 13.12 12.41
N LEU A 259 12.98 13.44 11.60
CA LEU A 259 13.15 14.34 10.46
C LEU A 259 13.52 15.76 10.91
N ALA A 260 12.89 16.27 11.96
CA ALA A 260 13.22 17.58 12.54
C ALA A 260 14.67 17.60 13.06
N GLY A 261 15.12 16.55 13.75
CA GLY A 261 16.51 16.41 14.20
C GLY A 261 17.50 16.44 13.03
N LEU A 262 17.25 15.66 11.98
CA LEU A 262 18.09 15.63 10.78
C LEU A 262 18.12 16.98 10.04
N TYR A 263 17.04 17.76 10.08
CA TYR A 263 17.05 19.12 9.55
C TYR A 263 17.94 20.06 10.36
N LEU A 264 17.95 19.93 11.69
CA LEU A 264 18.85 20.73 12.54
C LEU A 264 20.32 20.38 12.31
N GLU A 265 20.64 19.09 12.16
CA GLU A 265 22.00 18.63 11.85
C GLU A 265 22.54 19.23 10.53
N ASP A 266 21.66 19.44 9.56
CA ASP A 266 21.98 20.06 8.27
C ASP A 266 21.86 21.60 8.26
N ASN A 267 21.70 22.25 9.43
CA ASN A 267 21.47 23.69 9.58
C ASN A 267 20.20 24.20 8.85
N GLN A 268 19.23 23.33 8.60
CA GLN A 268 17.94 23.64 7.99
C GLN A 268 16.88 23.93 9.06
N ALA A 269 17.17 24.93 9.91
CA ALA A 269 16.35 25.23 11.09
C ALA A 269 14.90 25.63 10.77
N ALA A 270 14.66 26.30 9.64
CA ALA A 270 13.30 26.67 9.21
C ALA A 270 12.45 25.41 8.91
N GLN A 271 13.01 24.44 8.19
CA GLN A 271 12.36 23.17 7.88
C GLN A 271 12.13 22.34 9.15
N ALA A 272 13.07 22.36 10.10
CA ALA A 272 12.88 21.71 11.40
C ALA A 272 11.67 22.28 12.15
N LEU A 273 11.46 23.61 12.13
CA LEU A 273 10.31 24.26 12.75
C LEU A 273 8.98 23.86 12.08
N GLU A 274 8.93 23.74 10.75
CA GLU A 274 7.74 23.27 10.05
C GLU A 274 7.34 21.86 10.50
N VAL A 275 8.32 20.96 10.61
CA VAL A 275 8.09 19.58 11.07
C VAL A 275 7.69 19.55 12.55
N CYS A 276 8.33 20.33 13.41
CA CYS A 276 7.95 20.42 14.82
C CYS A 276 6.54 20.99 15.00
N HIS A 277 6.14 21.98 14.19
CA HIS A 277 4.79 22.51 14.21
C HIS A 277 3.75 21.45 13.81
N ALA A 278 4.04 20.65 12.79
CA ALA A 278 3.19 19.53 12.42
C ALA A 278 3.07 18.50 13.56
N ALA A 279 4.17 18.18 14.25
CA ALA A 279 4.16 17.30 15.41
C ALA A 279 3.29 17.85 16.54
N LEU A 280 3.50 19.10 16.94
CA LEU A 280 2.74 19.76 18.03
C LEU A 280 1.26 19.98 17.71
N LYS A 281 0.91 20.12 16.43
CA LYS A 281 -0.49 20.18 16.00
C LYS A 281 -1.19 18.84 16.18
N ASN A 282 -0.46 17.74 16.02
CA ASN A 282 -0.99 16.38 16.17
C ASN A 282 -1.01 15.94 17.63
N ASP A 283 0.08 16.20 18.35
CA ASP A 283 0.23 15.95 19.78
C ASP A 283 0.88 17.15 20.49
N PRO A 284 0.08 18.00 21.17
CA PRO A 284 0.57 19.14 21.94
C PRO A 284 1.45 18.76 23.14
N LEU A 285 1.41 17.50 23.59
CA LEU A 285 2.19 16.98 24.72
C LEU A 285 3.56 16.43 24.29
N MET A 286 3.90 16.54 23.01
CA MET A 286 5.17 16.07 22.47
C MET A 286 6.34 16.98 22.87
N GLU A 287 6.84 16.80 24.09
CA GLU A 287 7.84 17.68 24.69
C GLU A 287 9.14 17.80 23.87
N GLU A 288 9.53 16.71 23.21
CA GLU A 288 10.71 16.69 22.35
C GLU A 288 10.58 17.66 21.16
N ALA A 289 9.38 17.84 20.60
CA ALA A 289 9.16 18.80 19.52
C ALA A 289 9.34 20.25 19.99
N TYR A 290 9.00 20.58 21.24
CA TYR A 290 9.34 21.88 21.83
C TYR A 290 10.85 22.05 21.98
N ARG A 291 11.56 21.02 22.45
CA ARG A 291 13.04 21.05 22.55
C ARG A 291 13.72 21.25 21.21
N LEU A 292 13.27 20.55 20.17
CA LEU A 292 13.77 20.74 18.80
C LEU A 292 13.44 22.13 18.27
N SER A 293 12.24 22.65 18.55
CA SER A 293 11.85 24.03 18.18
C SER A 293 12.73 25.09 18.87
N MET A 294 13.03 24.92 20.16
CA MET A 294 13.95 25.81 20.89
C MET A 294 15.35 25.80 20.27
N ARG A 295 15.89 24.62 19.94
CA ARG A 295 17.18 24.51 19.26
C ARG A 295 17.16 25.20 17.89
N ALA A 296 16.09 25.01 17.12
CA ALA A 296 15.92 25.66 15.82
C ALA A 296 15.93 27.18 15.92
N TYR A 297 15.16 27.76 16.85
CA TYR A 297 15.15 29.21 17.06
C TYR A 297 16.48 29.76 17.58
N ALA A 298 17.21 28.98 18.39
CA ALA A 298 18.54 29.35 18.83
C ALA A 298 19.54 29.42 17.67
N ILE A 299 19.51 28.45 16.74
CA ILE A 299 20.33 28.48 15.51
C ILE A 299 20.01 29.73 14.66
N LEU A 300 18.73 30.14 14.63
CA LEU A 300 18.28 31.35 13.95
C LEU A 300 18.56 32.65 14.73
N GLY A 301 19.17 32.58 15.91
CA GLY A 301 19.50 33.75 16.75
C GLY A 301 18.29 34.42 17.41
N ASN A 302 17.15 33.72 17.53
CA ASN A 302 15.90 34.28 18.04
C ASN A 302 15.61 33.82 19.49
N SER A 303 16.35 34.38 20.46
CA SER A 303 16.20 34.04 21.89
C SER A 303 14.78 34.33 22.43
N ALA A 304 14.13 35.40 21.95
CA ALA A 304 12.76 35.71 22.32
C ALA A 304 11.77 34.60 21.89
N ALA A 305 12.00 33.95 20.74
CA ALA A 305 11.20 32.81 20.31
C ALA A 305 11.48 31.56 21.16
N VAL A 306 12.73 31.32 21.55
CA VAL A 306 13.09 30.22 22.49
C VAL A 306 12.27 30.34 23.79
N ALA A 307 12.22 31.54 24.39
CA ALA A 307 11.44 31.79 25.60
C ALA A 307 9.93 31.55 25.40
N ARG A 308 9.36 32.02 24.28
CA ARG A 308 7.93 31.77 23.98
C ARG A 308 7.62 30.29 23.82
N VAL A 309 8.50 29.52 23.16
CA VAL A 309 8.31 28.07 22.98
C VAL A 309 8.33 27.36 24.34
N PHE A 310 9.30 27.67 25.21
CA PHE A 310 9.36 27.10 26.56
C PHE A 310 8.11 27.44 27.38
N GLN A 311 7.69 28.71 27.38
CA GLN A 311 6.48 29.15 28.09
C GLN A 311 5.22 28.42 27.59
N THR A 312 5.11 28.21 26.27
CA THR A 312 4.00 27.46 25.68
C THR A 312 4.03 26.01 26.14
N CYS A 313 5.20 25.36 26.10
CA CYS A 313 5.38 24.00 26.61
C CYS A 313 4.94 23.88 28.08
N SER A 314 5.40 24.79 28.94
CA SER A 314 5.03 24.81 30.36
C SER A 314 3.53 24.98 30.57
N ALA A 315 2.89 25.88 29.82
CA ALA A 315 1.45 26.10 29.91
C ALA A 315 0.65 24.86 29.51
N VAL A 316 1.02 24.20 28.41
CA VAL A 316 0.33 22.99 27.93
C VAL A 316 0.52 21.82 28.90
N MET A 317 1.75 21.56 29.36
CA MET A 317 2.02 20.48 30.32
C MET A 317 1.26 20.67 31.64
N ASN A 318 1.18 21.91 32.11
CA ASN A 318 0.44 22.20 33.34
C ASN A 318 -1.07 22.06 33.13
N ALA A 319 -1.61 22.56 32.02
CA ALA A 319 -3.04 22.51 31.74
C ALA A 319 -3.58 21.08 31.53
N GLU A 320 -2.85 20.26 30.78
CA GLU A 320 -3.31 18.92 30.38
C GLU A 320 -2.92 17.83 31.39
N LEU A 321 -1.75 17.96 32.03
CA LEU A 321 -1.18 16.91 32.90
C LEU A 321 -0.94 17.36 34.35
N GLY A 322 -1.06 18.66 34.66
CA GLY A 322 -0.79 19.18 36.00
C GLY A 322 0.69 19.13 36.41
N VAL A 323 1.60 18.97 35.44
CA VAL A 323 3.05 18.86 35.69
C VAL A 323 3.82 19.99 35.02
N ASN A 324 5.03 20.25 35.50
CA ASN A 324 5.99 21.11 34.81
C ASN A 324 6.68 20.34 33.67
N PRO A 325 7.33 21.03 32.72
CA PRO A 325 8.20 20.39 31.75
C PRO A 325 9.27 19.51 32.42
N SER A 326 9.76 18.52 31.69
CA SER A 326 10.84 17.66 32.12
C SER A 326 12.12 18.45 32.41
N ARG A 327 12.98 17.87 33.26
CA ARG A 327 14.28 18.46 33.60
C ARG A 327 15.16 18.68 32.37
N GLU A 328 15.07 17.82 31.37
CA GLU A 328 15.79 17.96 30.10
C GLU A 328 15.37 19.23 29.36
N THR A 329 14.08 19.55 29.36
CA THR A 329 13.53 20.76 28.73
C THR A 329 13.90 22.02 29.49
N GLU A 330 13.79 22.00 30.81
CA GLU A 330 14.20 23.13 31.67
C GLU A 330 15.69 23.44 31.51
N LYS A 331 16.55 22.41 31.55
CA LYS A 331 18.00 22.57 31.34
C LYS A 331 18.32 23.12 29.95
N LEU A 332 17.65 22.61 28.91
CA LEU A 332 17.86 23.11 27.56
C LEU A 332 17.52 24.60 27.46
N TYR A 333 16.40 25.02 28.04
CA TYR A 333 16.00 26.43 28.05
C TYR A 333 17.07 27.31 28.72
N GLN A 334 17.59 26.90 29.89
CA GLN A 334 18.65 27.63 30.61
C GLN A 334 19.97 27.73 29.84
N ILE A 335 20.26 26.78 28.95
CA ILE A 335 21.47 26.80 28.12
C ILE A 335 21.31 27.77 26.93
N LEU A 336 20.09 27.94 26.43
CA LEU A 336 19.81 28.68 25.19
C LEU A 336 19.44 30.16 25.41
N VAL A 337 19.22 30.59 26.65
CA VAL A 337 18.83 31.95 27.04
C VAL A 337 19.83 32.53 28.01
#